data_AF-A0A2E2W9Z0-F1
#
_entry.id   AF-A0A2E2W9Z0-F1
#
_cell.length_a   1.000
_cell.length_b   1.000
_cell.length_c   1.000
_cell.angle_alpha   90.00
_cell.angle_beta   90.00
_cell.angle_gamma   90.00
#
_symmetry.space_group_name_H-M   'P 1'
#
loop_
_entity.id
_entity.type
_entity.pdbx_description
1 polymer ?
#
loop_
_entity_poly.entity_id
_entity_poly.type
_entity_poly.pdbx_seq_one_letter_code
_entity_poly.pdbx_strand_id
1 'polypeptide(L)' 'MTKITSKRFVIRKSLIGKNVTIEFTNKKGTTYTYNHDKAFNIMKSNLEKMNCFQKYKSYTATNNIPVVLRNVELV' A
#
# COMPACT_ATOMS: atom_id res chain seq x y z
N MET A 1 6.05 10.61 13.16
CA MET A 1 5.43 10.16 11.90
C MET A 1 6.49 9.39 11.12
N THR A 2 6.34 8.08 10.96
CA THR A 2 7.36 7.25 10.31
C THR A 2 7.13 7.28 8.79
N LYS A 3 8.17 7.65 8.03
CA LYS A 3 8.14 7.67 6.57
C LYS A 3 8.98 6.52 6.02
N ILE A 4 8.40 5.69 5.16
CA ILE A 4 9.10 4.57 4.53
C ILE A 4 9.17 4.83 3.02
N THR A 5 10.37 4.70 2.44
CA THR A 5 10.56 4.74 0.99
C THR A 5 10.61 3.32 0.42
N SER A 6 10.05 3.12 -0.76
CA SER A 6 9.99 1.81 -1.42
C SER A 6 10.09 1.93 -2.94
N LYS A 7 10.54 0.87 -3.61
CA LYS A 7 10.54 0.76 -5.09
C LYS A 7 9.21 0.22 -5.66
N ARG A 8 8.24 -0.06 -4.78
CA ARG A 8 6.94 -0.65 -5.12
C ARG A 8 5.88 -0.26 -4.08
N PHE A 9 4.63 -0.25 -4.52
CA PHE A 9 3.50 -0.18 -3.60
C PHE A 9 3.52 -1.39 -2.66
N VAL A 10 3.18 -1.19 -1.38
CA VAL A 10 3.29 -2.22 -0.35
C VAL A 10 2.27 -2.03 0.77
N ILE A 11 1.53 -3.10 1.05
CA ILE A 11 0.67 -3.23 2.23
C ILE A 11 1.17 -4.41 3.04
N ARG A 12 1.62 -4.19 4.28
CA ARG A 12 2.07 -5.25 5.19
C ARG A 12 1.16 -5.33 6.41
N LYS A 13 0.82 -6.53 6.84
CA LYS A 13 -0.01 -6.76 8.03
C LYS A 13 0.64 -6.19 9.31
N SER A 14 1.98 -6.18 9.37
CA SER A 14 2.75 -5.65 10.50
C SER A 14 2.78 -4.13 10.62
N LEU A 15 2.30 -3.40 9.60
CA LEU A 15 2.23 -1.94 9.59
C LEU A 15 0.82 -1.41 9.86
N ILE A 16 -0.19 -2.28 9.92
CA ILE A 16 -1.57 -1.91 10.22
C ILE A 16 -1.65 -1.32 11.65
N GLY A 17 -2.32 -0.18 11.78
CA GLY A 17 -2.50 0.56 13.04
C GLY A 17 -1.29 1.38 13.45
N LYS A 18 -0.25 1.47 12.63
CA LYS A 18 0.98 2.22 12.94
C LYS A 18 1.01 3.62 12.32
N ASN A 19 0.01 3.99 11.53
CA ASN A 19 -0.15 5.29 10.91
C ASN A 19 1.12 5.72 10.13
N VAL A 20 1.65 4.81 9.32
CA VAL A 20 2.90 5.00 8.57
C VAL A 20 2.61 5.61 7.21
N THR A 21 3.39 6.62 6.82
CA THR A 21 3.34 7.17 5.46
C THR A 21 4.38 6.48 4.59
N ILE A 22 3.97 5.99 3.43
CA ILE A 22 4.84 5.30 2.48
C ILE A 22 4.93 6.13 1.21
N GLU A 23 6.16 6.36 0.77
CA GLU A 23 6.47 6.93 -0.52
C GLU A 23 7.07 5.84 -1.40
N PHE A 24 6.55 5.66 -2.60
CA PHE A 24 7.15 4.73 -3.55
C PHE A 24 7.29 5.33 -4.94
N THR A 25 8.39 5.00 -5.59
CA THR A 25 8.65 5.36 -6.98
C THR A 25 8.54 4.12 -7.85
N ASN A 26 7.71 4.18 -8.88
CA ASN A 26 7.53 3.08 -9.82
C ASN A 26 8.68 3.04 -10.85
N LYS A 27 8.70 1.99 -11.69
CA LYS A 27 9.71 1.86 -12.76
C LYS A 27 9.66 2.98 -13.82
N LYS A 28 8.57 3.74 -13.90
CA LYS A 28 8.39 4.87 -14.83
C LYS A 28 8.87 6.21 -14.23
N GLY A 29 9.42 6.21 -13.01
CA GLY A 29 9.86 7.42 -12.31
C GLY A 29 8.74 8.20 -11.63
N THR A 30 7.49 7.71 -11.63
CA THR A 30 6.38 8.35 -10.92
C THR A 30 6.42 7.99 -9.44
N THR A 31 6.45 9.00 -8.59
CA THR A 31 6.40 8.84 -7.13
C THR A 31 4.97 9.00 -6.63
N TYR A 32 4.57 8.11 -5.72
CA TYR A 32 3.28 8.14 -5.04
C TYR A 32 3.51 8.12 -3.53
N THR A 33 2.75 8.95 -2.82
CA THR A 33 2.76 9.00 -1.35
C THR A 33 1.38 8.63 -0.84
N TYR A 34 1.33 7.75 0.16
CA TYR A 34 0.09 7.29 0.76
C TYR A 34 0.29 6.90 2.22
N ASN A 35 -0.76 7.07 3.02
CA ASN A 35 -0.85 6.50 4.34
C ASN A 35 -1.20 5.01 4.25
N HIS A 36 -0.41 4.17 4.93
CA HIS A 36 -0.54 2.71 4.90
C HIS A 36 -1.92 2.24 5.41
N ASP A 37 -2.43 2.84 6.49
CA ASP A 37 -3.70 2.46 7.10
C ASP A 37 -4.90 2.91 6.25
N LYS A 38 -4.88 4.13 5.71
CA LYS A 38 -5.91 4.59 4.77
C LYS A 38 -6.00 3.65 3.56
N ALA A 39 -4.86 3.34 2.95
CA ALA A 39 -4.81 2.42 1.81
C ALA A 39 -5.27 0.99 2.17
N PHE A 40 -4.87 0.48 3.35
CA PHE A 40 -5.32 -0.83 3.82
C PHE A 40 -6.84 -0.86 4.03
N ASN A 41 -7.43 0.14 4.67
CA ASN A 41 -8.86 0.20 4.94
C ASN A 41 -9.71 0.17 3.65
N ILE A 42 -9.30 0.92 2.62
CA ILE A 42 -9.97 0.91 1.31
C ILE A 42 -9.87 -0.47 0.64
N MET A 43 -8.71 -1.13 0.76
CA MET A 43 -8.47 -2.43 0.13
C MET A 43 -8.87 -3.64 0.96
N LYS A 44 -9.31 -3.44 2.22
CA LYS A 44 -9.43 -4.47 3.26
C LYS A 44 -10.23 -5.69 2.80
N SER A 45 -11.42 -5.45 2.26
CA SER A 45 -12.34 -6.52 1.81
C SER A 45 -11.74 -7.42 0.73
N ASN A 46 -10.91 -6.86 -0.15
CA ASN A 46 -10.24 -7.61 -1.21
C ASN A 46 -8.99 -8.33 -0.71
N LEU A 47 -8.20 -7.66 0.16
CA LEU A 47 -7.00 -8.25 0.75
C LEU A 47 -7.33 -9.42 1.67
N GLU A 48 -8.40 -9.33 2.45
CA GLU A 48 -8.80 -10.38 3.39
C GLU A 48 -9.24 -11.67 2.68
N LYS A 49 -9.85 -11.54 1.49
CA LYS A 49 -10.24 -12.68 0.62
C LYS A 49 -9.05 -13.28 -0.15
N MET A 50 -7.89 -12.63 -0.14
CA MET A 50 -6.75 -13.02 -0.96
C MET A 50 -5.85 -14.00 -0.20
N ASN A 51 -5.83 -15.27 -0.65
CA ASN A 51 -5.03 -16.33 -0.01
C ASN A 51 -3.54 -15.97 0.12
N CYS A 52 -2.97 -15.26 -0.87
CA CYS A 52 -1.58 -14.84 -0.80
C CYS A 52 -1.34 -13.75 0.26
N PHE A 53 -2.29 -12.84 0.50
CA PHE A 53 -2.15 -11.85 1.56
C PHE A 53 -2.22 -12.50 2.94
N GLN A 54 -3.09 -13.48 3.13
CA GLN A 54 -3.15 -14.24 4.38
C GLN A 54 -1.87 -15.05 4.62
N LYS A 55 -1.35 -15.70 3.58
CA LYS A 55 -0.12 -16.52 3.65
C LYS A 55 1.14 -15.66 3.87
N TYR A 56 1.36 -14.66 3.03
CA TYR A 56 2.59 -13.87 3.01
C TYR A 56 2.52 -12.62 3.88
N LYS A 57 1.34 -12.30 4.45
CA LYS A 57 1.09 -11.14 5.31
C LYS A 57 1.46 -9.80 4.65
N SER A 58 1.53 -9.79 3.32
CA SER A 58 1.96 -8.65 2.54
C SER A 58 1.39 -8.71 1.13
N TYR A 59 1.05 -7.55 0.59
CA TYR A 59 0.66 -7.33 -0.80
C TYR A 59 1.57 -6.26 -1.40
N THR A 60 2.02 -6.45 -2.64
CA THR A 60 2.88 -5.47 -3.31
C THR A 60 2.49 -5.30 -4.78
N ALA A 61 2.69 -4.11 -5.32
CA ALA A 61 2.47 -3.82 -6.74
C ALA A 61 3.63 -2.97 -7.29
N THR A 62 4.29 -3.47 -8.34
CA THR A 62 5.56 -2.90 -8.84
C THR A 62 5.35 -1.84 -9.93
N ASN A 63 4.34 -2.00 -10.78
CA ASN A 63 4.18 -1.15 -11.96
C ASN A 63 3.41 0.13 -11.65
N ASN A 64 2.37 0.04 -10.81
CA ASN A 64 1.53 1.19 -10.49
C ASN A 64 0.79 0.96 -9.16
N ILE A 65 0.22 2.03 -8.60
CA ILE A 65 -0.69 1.93 -7.46
C ILE A 65 -1.96 1.16 -7.87
N PRO A 66 -2.55 0.33 -6.99
CA PRO A 66 -3.81 -0.37 -7.25
C PRO A 66 -4.90 0.57 -7.78
N VAL A 67 -5.72 0.10 -8.72
CA VAL A 67 -6.73 0.93 -9.40
C VAL A 67 -7.73 1.53 -8.41
N VAL A 68 -8.13 0.76 -7.39
CA VAL A 68 -9.03 1.20 -6.30
C VAL A 68 -8.48 2.35 -5.46
N LEU A 69 -7.18 2.62 -5.56
CA LEU A 69 -6.49 3.71 -4.87
C LEU A 69 -6.20 4.90 -5.81
N ARG A 70 -6.51 4.79 -7.10
CA ARG A 70 -6.40 5.90 -8.04
C ARG A 70 -7.66 6.77 -7.84
N ASN A 71 -7.48 8.06 -7.61
CA ASN A 71 -8.55 9.05 -7.37
C ASN A 71 -9.15 9.07 -5.94
N VAL A 72 -8.42 8.57 -4.94
CA VAL A 72 -8.77 8.75 -3.52
C VAL A 72 -7.69 9.54 -2.80
N GLU A 73 -8.10 10.30 -1.80
CA GLU A 73 -7.19 11.04 -0.94
C GLU A 73 -6.52 10.07 0.06
N LEU A 74 -5.21 9.92 -0.08
CA LEU A 74 -4.42 8.94 0.68
C LEU A 74 -3.48 9.57 1.70
N VAL A 75 -3.40 10.89 1.77
CA VAL A 75 -2.62 11.66 2.75
C VAL A 75 -3.53 12.71 3.32
#